data_AF-A0A7X3RSE8-F1
#
_entry.id   AF-A0A7X3RSE8-F1
#
_cell.length_a   1.000
_cell.length_b   1.000
_cell.length_c   1.000
_cell.angle_alpha   90.00
_cell.angle_beta   90.00
_cell.angle_gamma   90.00
#
_symmetry.space_group_name_H-M   'P 1'
#
loop_
_entity.id
_entity.type
_entity.pdbx_description
1 polymer ?
#
loop_
_entity_poly.entity_id
_entity_poly.type
_entity_poly.pdbx_seq_one_letter_code
_entity_poly.pdbx_strand_id
1 'polypeptide(L)'
;MKTALFGKLRNGLGNRGNHVIRIGSKASRALVVAAGFLLGLWLMGAPAEVNTQETNSDGDLRLVNITTGEVVSLIVTPAPSGRLEIFDDPDGDGAGEWKGICDDGLETLGREEDNNIRVVGRQEAEVACRQLGFSGGTPLTKLAVPDDAAGDGEAPLEYYLLDDLECSGSEARIFGEDKCKHLQRGENNCGADEAFGVACEAATSNNDAVGQIAVRGTETKTGVTVTVDHSGITDEDGKPAEEGSFAYQWIRVDVAYNETEIPGAANSTYVFQSADEENWVKMRIRFTDDEDNSEEVTSFEVGPIYPDLPDGSLRLISTTDTSTGETSGSSSGMLEIFDNETKQWKGICDDGWGTEEAEVACKQLGLSGGTAETNIIRIGLPPLLFLLDDVDCGGTETMLFECGHAGFGVSDCTSWEYAGVTCEAASDSQ
;
A
#
# COMPACT_ATOMS: atom_id res chain seq x y z
N MET A 1 -22.22 -25.09 -19.53
CA MET A 1 -22.85 -23.82 -19.94
C MET A 1 -23.04 -23.72 -21.47
N LYS A 2 -23.67 -24.71 -22.12
CA LYS A 2 -23.90 -24.69 -23.59
C LYS A 2 -25.38 -24.81 -23.99
N THR A 3 -26.32 -24.64 -23.05
CA THR A 3 -27.74 -24.89 -23.32
C THR A 3 -28.70 -23.86 -22.72
N ALA A 4 -28.21 -22.80 -22.07
CA ALA A 4 -29.08 -21.79 -21.43
C ALA A 4 -29.29 -20.50 -22.25
N LEU A 5 -28.58 -20.31 -23.38
CA LEU A 5 -28.64 -19.06 -24.16
C LEU A 5 -29.58 -19.10 -25.39
N PHE A 6 -30.07 -20.28 -25.80
CA PHE A 6 -30.90 -20.41 -27.00
C PHE A 6 -32.40 -20.10 -26.80
N GLY A 7 -32.82 -19.78 -25.57
CA GLY A 7 -34.24 -19.55 -25.22
C GLY A 7 -34.74 -18.11 -25.37
N LYS A 8 -33.86 -17.09 -25.40
CA LYS A 8 -34.28 -15.68 -25.43
C LYS A 8 -34.18 -14.99 -26.79
N LEU A 9 -33.73 -15.69 -27.83
CA LEU A 9 -33.55 -15.13 -29.18
C LEU A 9 -34.72 -15.39 -30.16
N ARG A 10 -35.85 -15.95 -29.70
CA ARG A 10 -36.96 -16.34 -30.61
C ARG A 10 -38.24 -15.51 -30.51
N ASN A 11 -38.40 -14.64 -29.51
CA ASN A 11 -39.61 -13.79 -29.39
C ASN A 11 -39.24 -12.31 -29.49
N GLY A 12 -39.15 -11.82 -30.74
CA GLY A 12 -38.88 -10.40 -31.02
C GLY A 12 -38.52 -10.08 -32.47
N LEU A 13 -38.76 -10.99 -33.43
CA LEU A 13 -38.65 -10.67 -34.86
C LEU A 13 -39.90 -9.89 -35.27
N GLY A 14 -39.87 -8.58 -35.06
CA GLY A 14 -41.01 -7.72 -35.32
C GLY A 14 -40.74 -6.22 -35.28
N ASN A 15 -39.54 -5.73 -35.63
CA ASN A 15 -39.41 -4.38 -36.16
C ASN A 15 -38.07 -4.17 -36.87
N ARG A 16 -38.10 -3.53 -38.05
CA ARG A 16 -36.89 -3.07 -38.75
C ARG A 16 -36.38 -1.81 -38.06
N GLY A 17 -35.33 -1.96 -37.27
CA GLY A 17 -34.46 -0.87 -36.82
C GLY A 17 -33.04 -1.41 -36.74
N ASN A 18 -32.07 -0.66 -37.26
CA ASN A 18 -30.65 -1.01 -37.16
C ASN A 18 -30.29 -1.23 -35.69
N HIS A 19 -30.06 -2.49 -35.30
CA HIS A 19 -29.56 -2.81 -33.97
C HIS A 19 -28.06 -2.54 -33.93
N VAL A 20 -27.66 -1.49 -33.21
CA VAL A 20 -26.27 -1.26 -32.80
C VAL A 20 -25.99 -2.23 -31.65
N ILE A 21 -25.07 -3.17 -31.85
CA ILE A 21 -24.56 -4.03 -30.78
C ILE A 21 -23.43 -3.27 -30.09
N ARG A 22 -23.67 -2.79 -28.87
CA ARG A 22 -22.62 -2.22 -28.00
C ARG A 22 -21.90 -3.37 -27.30
N ILE A 23 -20.58 -3.47 -27.47
CA ILE A 23 -19.72 -4.41 -26.73
C ILE A 23 -18.92 -3.58 -25.73
N GLY A 24 -19.24 -3.73 -24.44
CA GLY A 24 -18.44 -3.14 -23.35
C GLY A 24 -17.09 -3.83 -23.20
N SER A 25 -16.08 -3.06 -22.81
CA SER A 25 -14.69 -3.49 -22.66
C SER A 25 -14.53 -4.63 -21.64
N LYS A 26 -13.41 -5.36 -21.76
CA LYS A 26 -12.96 -6.60 -21.07
C LYS A 26 -13.17 -7.94 -21.77
N ALA A 27 -13.83 -7.99 -22.93
CA ALA A 27 -13.76 -9.17 -23.78
C ALA A 27 -13.50 -8.78 -25.23
N SER A 28 -12.31 -9.17 -25.73
CA SER A 28 -12.05 -9.48 -27.15
C SER A 28 -11.29 -8.45 -28.01
N ARG A 29 -9.99 -8.25 -27.77
CA ARG A 29 -9.05 -7.97 -28.89
C ARG A 29 -8.77 -9.24 -29.73
N ALA A 30 -8.92 -10.43 -29.14
CA ALA A 30 -8.68 -11.71 -29.83
C ALA A 30 -9.88 -12.31 -30.60
N LEU A 31 -11.13 -11.94 -30.26
CA LEU A 31 -12.32 -12.62 -30.80
C LEU A 31 -12.82 -12.03 -32.14
N VAL A 32 -12.45 -10.78 -32.46
CA VAL A 32 -12.83 -10.12 -33.73
C VAL A 32 -12.06 -10.71 -34.91
N VAL A 33 -10.80 -11.10 -34.73
CA VAL A 33 -10.01 -11.77 -35.78
C VAL A 33 -10.48 -13.22 -35.99
N ALA A 34 -10.90 -13.91 -34.92
CA ALA A 34 -11.37 -15.29 -35.00
C ALA A 34 -12.79 -15.43 -35.61
N ALA A 35 -13.68 -14.45 -35.38
CA ALA A 35 -15.03 -14.48 -35.96
C ALA A 35 -15.07 -14.16 -37.46
N GLY A 36 -14.12 -13.36 -37.96
CA GLY A 36 -13.99 -13.06 -39.39
C GLY A 36 -13.54 -14.24 -40.26
N PHE A 37 -12.77 -15.17 -39.69
CA PHE A 37 -12.28 -16.34 -40.42
C PHE A 37 -13.24 -17.54 -40.43
N LEU A 38 -14.17 -17.64 -39.47
CA LEU A 38 -15.08 -18.79 -39.33
C LEU A 38 -16.49 -18.59 -39.95
N LEU A 39 -16.87 -17.37 -40.33
CA LEU A 39 -18.15 -17.08 -41.00
C LEU A 39 -18.03 -16.77 -42.50
N GLY A 40 -16.86 -17.03 -43.09
CA GLY A 40 -16.58 -16.84 -44.52
C GLY A 40 -17.20 -17.86 -45.47
N LEU A 41 -18.26 -18.57 -45.10
CA LEU A 41 -19.04 -19.38 -46.04
C LEU A 41 -20.54 -19.16 -45.81
N TRP A 42 -21.17 -18.59 -46.84
CA TRP A 42 -22.62 -18.41 -47.04
C TRP A 42 -23.32 -17.29 -46.25
N LEU A 43 -23.35 -16.09 -46.83
CA LEU A 43 -24.58 -15.37 -47.24
C LEU A 43 -24.21 -14.02 -47.85
N MET A 44 -24.69 -13.75 -49.07
CA MET A 44 -24.57 -12.45 -49.73
C MET A 44 -25.44 -11.42 -49.00
N GLY A 45 -24.82 -10.60 -48.17
CA GLY A 45 -25.37 -9.37 -47.60
C GLY A 45 -24.21 -8.40 -47.40
N ALA A 46 -24.40 -7.12 -47.71
CA ALA A 46 -23.37 -6.10 -47.56
C ALA A 46 -22.72 -6.20 -46.16
N PRO A 47 -21.39 -6.11 -46.03
CA PRO A 47 -20.75 -6.11 -44.73
C PRO A 47 -21.33 -4.95 -43.91
N ALA A 48 -21.81 -5.25 -42.71
CA ALA A 48 -22.10 -4.21 -41.74
C ALA A 48 -20.79 -3.44 -41.49
N GLU A 49 -20.80 -2.12 -41.69
CA GLU A 49 -19.72 -1.26 -41.21
C GLU A 49 -19.67 -1.39 -39.70
N VAL A 50 -18.66 -2.10 -39.20
CA VAL A 50 -18.29 -2.07 -37.78
C VAL A 50 -17.48 -0.80 -37.60
N ASN A 51 -18.15 0.31 -37.24
CA ASN A 51 -17.46 1.52 -36.85
C ASN A 51 -16.92 1.32 -35.43
N THR A 52 -15.62 1.04 -35.31
CA THR A 52 -14.92 0.96 -34.03
C THR A 52 -14.63 2.38 -33.56
N GLN A 53 -15.60 3.05 -32.95
CA GLN A 53 -15.33 4.27 -32.21
C GLN A 53 -14.67 3.86 -30.89
N GLU A 54 -13.44 4.32 -30.65
CA GLU A 54 -12.77 4.20 -29.36
C GLU A 54 -13.66 4.90 -28.32
N THR A 55 -14.14 4.16 -27.31
CA THR A 55 -14.91 4.73 -26.20
C THR A 55 -13.93 5.12 -25.11
N ASN A 56 -13.52 6.39 -25.10
CA ASN A 56 -12.73 6.94 -24.01
C ASN A 56 -13.58 6.99 -22.73
N SER A 57 -12.94 6.81 -21.59
CA SER A 57 -13.53 6.98 -20.26
C SER A 57 -13.05 8.27 -19.62
N ASP A 58 -13.81 8.78 -18.64
CA ASP A 58 -13.42 9.96 -17.85
C ASP A 58 -12.00 9.79 -17.29
N GLY A 59 -11.12 10.76 -17.57
CA GLY A 59 -9.73 10.74 -17.14
C GLY A 59 -8.74 10.02 -18.07
N ASP A 60 -9.16 9.52 -19.23
CA ASP A 60 -8.24 9.00 -20.24
C ASP A 60 -7.33 10.11 -20.78
N LEU A 61 -6.07 9.77 -21.05
CA LEU A 61 -5.06 10.74 -21.50
C LEU A 61 -4.69 10.55 -22.97
N ARG A 62 -4.31 11.65 -23.62
CA ARG A 62 -3.63 11.64 -24.92
C ARG A 62 -2.55 12.69 -25.01
N LEU A 63 -1.65 12.51 -25.97
CA LEU A 63 -0.66 13.53 -26.33
C LEU A 63 -1.01 14.15 -27.68
N VAL A 64 -0.87 15.47 -27.77
CA VAL A 64 -1.05 16.24 -29.00
C VAL A 64 0.25 16.93 -29.37
N ASN A 65 0.66 16.79 -30.63
CA ASN A 65 1.88 17.38 -31.13
C ASN A 65 1.72 18.91 -31.20
N ILE A 66 2.58 19.63 -30.47
CA ILE A 66 2.50 21.09 -30.32
C ILE A 66 2.74 21.89 -31.61
N THR A 67 3.35 21.28 -32.63
CA THR A 67 3.65 21.95 -33.91
C THR A 67 2.56 21.71 -34.95
N THR A 68 1.93 20.54 -34.93
CA THR A 68 0.98 20.10 -35.97
C THR A 68 -0.47 20.07 -35.50
N GLY A 69 -0.71 20.05 -34.19
CA GLY A 69 -2.05 19.87 -33.61
C GLY A 69 -2.60 18.45 -33.76
N GLU A 70 -1.84 17.51 -34.32
CA GLU A 70 -2.27 16.12 -34.51
C GLU A 70 -2.07 15.30 -33.23
N VAL A 71 -2.97 14.35 -33.00
CA VAL A 71 -2.86 13.38 -31.89
C VAL A 71 -1.66 12.46 -32.15
N VAL A 72 -0.79 12.34 -31.15
CA VAL A 72 0.39 11.48 -31.20
C VAL A 72 -0.05 10.02 -31.10
N SER A 73 0.35 9.19 -32.05
CA SER A 73 0.10 7.75 -31.99
C SER A 73 1.06 7.08 -31.02
N LEU A 74 0.55 6.67 -29.86
CA LEU A 74 1.34 6.03 -28.80
C LEU A 74 1.84 4.63 -29.19
N ILE A 75 1.19 3.95 -30.15
CA ILE A 75 1.55 2.57 -30.54
C ILE A 75 2.85 2.51 -31.35
N VAL A 76 3.17 3.56 -32.12
CA VAL A 76 4.30 3.57 -33.06
C VAL A 76 5.39 4.55 -32.68
N THR A 77 5.20 5.31 -31.60
CA THR A 77 6.13 6.35 -31.15
C THR A 77 6.83 5.86 -29.89
N PRO A 78 8.12 5.46 -29.95
CA PRO A 78 8.83 4.86 -28.83
C PRO A 78 9.11 5.83 -27.68
N ALA A 79 9.15 7.14 -27.96
CA ALA A 79 9.40 8.21 -26.99
C ALA A 79 8.45 9.39 -27.31
N PRO A 80 7.15 9.26 -26.99
CA PRO A 80 6.17 10.26 -27.37
C PRO A 80 6.33 11.53 -26.52
N SER A 81 6.12 12.66 -27.16
CA SER A 81 6.10 13.95 -26.48
C SER A 81 5.04 14.86 -27.08
N GLY A 82 4.46 15.71 -26.24
CA GLY A 82 3.42 16.63 -26.67
C GLY A 82 2.72 17.30 -25.50
N ARG A 83 1.76 18.15 -25.84
CA ARG A 83 0.80 18.71 -24.87
C ARG A 83 -0.10 17.58 -24.38
N LEU A 84 -0.36 17.56 -23.08
CA LEU A 84 -1.19 16.55 -22.44
C LEU A 84 -2.64 17.01 -22.43
N GLU A 85 -3.55 16.12 -22.83
CA GLU A 85 -4.99 16.37 -22.78
C GLU A 85 -5.68 15.20 -22.07
N ILE A 86 -6.76 15.53 -21.36
CA ILE A 86 -7.55 14.62 -20.53
C ILE A 86 -9.00 14.59 -21.04
N PHE A 87 -9.60 13.41 -21.09
CA PHE A 87 -10.98 13.23 -21.52
C PHE A 87 -11.95 13.51 -20.35
N ASP A 88 -12.82 14.50 -20.51
CA ASP A 88 -13.82 14.98 -19.56
C ASP A 88 -15.19 14.38 -19.91
N ASP A 89 -15.61 13.35 -19.17
CA ASP A 89 -16.89 12.63 -19.35
C ASP A 89 -17.57 12.38 -17.98
N PRO A 90 -18.13 13.41 -17.33
CA PRO A 90 -18.64 13.29 -15.97
C PRO A 90 -19.89 12.40 -15.83
N ASP A 91 -20.63 12.15 -16.91
CA ASP A 91 -21.81 11.29 -16.93
C ASP A 91 -21.53 9.86 -17.45
N GLY A 92 -20.33 9.62 -17.98
CA GLY A 92 -19.79 8.29 -18.31
C GLY A 92 -20.52 7.64 -19.49
N ASP A 93 -21.06 8.45 -20.40
CA ASP A 93 -21.83 7.98 -21.55
C ASP A 93 -20.96 7.74 -22.80
N GLY A 94 -19.67 8.12 -22.73
CA GLY A 94 -18.67 8.02 -23.78
C GLY A 94 -18.66 9.19 -24.76
N ALA A 95 -19.39 10.27 -24.48
CA ALA A 95 -19.51 11.47 -25.32
C ALA A 95 -18.87 12.73 -24.71
N GLY A 96 -17.77 12.55 -23.96
CA GLY A 96 -16.98 13.63 -23.37
C GLY A 96 -16.16 14.48 -24.34
N GLU A 97 -15.47 15.48 -23.78
CA GLU A 97 -14.58 16.41 -24.49
C GLU A 97 -13.13 16.26 -24.05
N TRP A 98 -12.18 16.59 -24.92
CA TRP A 98 -10.76 16.65 -24.55
C TRP A 98 -10.43 18.04 -24.01
N LYS A 99 -9.84 18.08 -22.81
CA LYS A 99 -9.49 19.29 -22.07
C LYS A 99 -7.99 19.33 -21.78
N GLY A 100 -7.45 20.53 -21.59
CA GLY A 100 -6.07 20.75 -21.18
C GLY A 100 -5.85 20.56 -19.68
N ILE A 101 -4.58 20.44 -19.31
CA ILE A 101 -4.09 20.50 -17.94
C ILE A 101 -3.22 21.75 -17.84
N CYS A 102 -3.41 22.55 -16.81
CA CYS A 102 -2.64 23.77 -16.62
C CYS A 102 -1.26 23.48 -16.04
N ASP A 103 -0.26 24.29 -16.39
CA ASP A 103 1.10 24.20 -15.87
C ASP A 103 1.40 25.13 -14.69
N ASP A 104 0.39 25.83 -14.16
CA ASP A 104 0.47 26.52 -12.88
C ASP A 104 0.91 25.54 -11.78
N GLY A 105 1.81 26.01 -10.91
CA GLY A 105 2.48 25.16 -9.93
C GLY A 105 3.59 24.26 -10.49
N LEU A 106 3.72 24.09 -11.81
CA LEU A 106 4.73 23.23 -12.47
C LEU A 106 5.98 23.99 -12.95
N GLU A 107 5.97 25.33 -12.88
CA GLU A 107 6.96 26.19 -13.54
C GLU A 107 8.13 26.67 -12.66
N THR A 108 8.06 26.50 -11.34
CA THR A 108 9.03 27.12 -10.42
C THR A 108 9.71 26.07 -9.56
N LEU A 109 11.03 26.22 -9.35
CA LEU A 109 11.77 25.49 -8.32
C LEU A 109 11.18 25.86 -6.94
N GLY A 110 10.12 25.15 -6.55
CA GLY A 110 9.52 25.21 -5.23
C GLY A 110 10.46 24.58 -4.22
N ARG A 111 10.77 25.34 -3.16
CA ARG A 111 11.43 24.82 -1.97
C ARG A 111 10.32 24.40 -1.02
N GLU A 112 10.22 23.11 -0.73
CA GLU A 112 9.35 22.64 0.36
C GLU A 112 9.86 23.22 1.70
N GLU A 113 8.97 23.27 2.73
CA GLU A 113 9.33 23.70 4.09
C GLU A 113 10.47 22.86 4.72
N ASP A 114 10.79 21.72 4.11
CA ASP A 114 11.83 20.76 4.53
C ASP A 114 13.19 20.96 3.82
N ASN A 115 13.32 22.01 2.97
CA ASN A 115 14.56 22.37 2.28
C ASN A 115 15.05 21.36 1.21
N ASN A 116 14.15 20.50 0.70
CA ASN A 116 14.47 19.56 -0.37
C ASN A 116 14.30 20.21 -1.77
N ILE A 117 15.16 19.88 -2.74
CA ILE A 117 15.07 20.36 -4.12
C ILE A 117 14.23 19.36 -4.93
N ARG A 118 12.92 19.61 -5.07
CA ARG A 118 12.09 18.94 -6.08
C ARG A 118 12.39 19.54 -7.46
N VAL A 119 12.59 18.69 -8.47
CA VAL A 119 12.45 19.11 -9.87
C VAL A 119 10.96 19.16 -10.13
N VAL A 120 10.37 20.34 -9.93
CA VAL A 120 8.91 20.55 -10.00
C VAL A 120 8.38 20.17 -11.39
N GLY A 121 7.24 19.47 -11.42
CA GLY A 121 6.64 18.89 -12.63
C GLY A 121 7.14 17.49 -13.00
N ARG A 122 8.23 17.00 -12.41
CA ARG A 122 8.76 15.66 -12.74
C ARG A 122 7.84 14.54 -12.29
N GLN A 123 7.31 14.59 -11.07
CA GLN A 123 6.44 13.53 -10.56
C GLN A 123 5.12 13.49 -11.32
N GLU A 124 4.60 14.66 -11.69
CA GLU A 124 3.41 14.81 -12.52
C GLU A 124 3.63 14.24 -13.92
N ALA A 125 4.79 14.51 -14.53
CA ALA A 125 5.17 13.96 -15.81
C ALA A 125 5.38 12.44 -15.76
N GLU A 126 5.95 11.92 -14.67
CA GLU A 126 6.15 10.48 -14.45
C GLU A 126 4.80 9.74 -14.30
N VAL A 127 3.86 10.29 -13.53
CA VAL A 127 2.49 9.72 -13.41
C VAL A 127 1.76 9.78 -14.76
N ALA A 128 1.86 10.88 -15.51
CA ALA A 128 1.28 11.01 -16.84
C ALA A 128 1.82 9.96 -17.81
N CYS A 129 3.14 9.84 -17.91
CA CYS A 129 3.80 8.90 -18.82
C CYS A 129 3.45 7.46 -18.44
N ARG A 130 3.44 7.12 -17.14
CA ARG A 130 3.01 5.81 -16.66
C ARG A 130 1.56 5.50 -17.04
N GLN A 131 0.63 6.46 -16.84
CA GLN A 131 -0.76 6.29 -17.25
C GLN A 131 -0.93 6.10 -18.78
N LEU A 132 -0.02 6.67 -19.58
CA LEU A 132 0.03 6.50 -21.04
C LEU A 132 0.73 5.19 -21.48
N GLY A 133 1.34 4.43 -20.56
CA GLY A 133 2.11 3.21 -20.87
C GLY A 133 3.57 3.49 -21.27
N PHE A 134 4.20 4.49 -20.66
CA PHE A 134 5.59 4.87 -20.90
C PHE A 134 6.33 5.15 -19.58
N SER A 135 7.65 5.04 -19.61
CA SER A 135 8.51 5.32 -18.47
C SER A 135 9.15 6.70 -18.53
N GLY A 136 9.74 7.09 -17.40
CA GLY A 136 10.31 8.42 -17.22
C GLY A 136 9.22 9.49 -17.23
N GLY A 137 9.63 10.71 -17.51
CA GLY A 137 8.71 11.85 -17.55
C GLY A 137 9.50 13.14 -17.42
N THR A 138 9.65 13.86 -18.52
CA THR A 138 10.15 15.24 -18.49
C THR A 138 8.98 16.20 -18.66
N PRO A 139 8.73 17.11 -17.69
CA PRO A 139 7.66 18.08 -17.82
C PRO A 139 7.97 19.06 -18.95
N LEU A 140 6.93 19.39 -19.72
CA LEU A 140 6.92 20.46 -20.69
C LEU A 140 5.90 21.50 -20.21
N THR A 141 6.38 22.70 -19.89
CA THR A 141 5.53 23.85 -19.53
C THR A 141 5.63 24.92 -20.61
N LYS A 142 4.83 25.96 -20.51
CA LYS A 142 4.68 27.07 -21.46
C LYS A 142 4.19 26.64 -22.82
N LEU A 143 3.34 25.61 -22.88
CA LEU A 143 2.83 25.12 -24.16
C LEU A 143 1.58 25.89 -24.57
N ALA A 144 1.53 26.24 -25.86
CA ALA A 144 0.35 26.88 -26.44
C ALA A 144 -0.83 25.91 -26.57
N VAL A 145 -2.03 26.41 -26.30
CA VAL A 145 -3.30 25.75 -26.67
C VAL A 145 -3.56 25.86 -28.18
N PRO A 146 -4.42 25.00 -28.77
CA PRO A 146 -4.77 25.07 -30.20
C PRO A 146 -5.33 26.44 -30.65
N ASP A 147 -4.96 26.88 -31.86
CA ASP A 147 -5.37 28.17 -32.45
C ASP A 147 -6.90 28.35 -32.58
N ASP A 148 -7.66 27.25 -32.64
CA ASP A 148 -9.13 27.23 -32.70
C ASP A 148 -9.80 27.35 -31.33
N ALA A 149 -9.05 27.18 -30.24
CA ALA A 149 -9.45 27.53 -28.88
C ALA A 149 -9.11 29.00 -28.56
N ALA A 150 -8.01 29.53 -29.10
CA ALA A 150 -7.53 30.89 -28.83
C ALA A 150 -8.24 31.95 -29.70
N GLY A 151 -9.49 32.26 -29.36
CA GLY A 151 -10.07 33.55 -29.72
C GLY A 151 -9.29 34.67 -29.01
N ASP A 152 -8.81 35.66 -29.78
CA ASP A 152 -8.28 36.95 -29.29
C ASP A 152 -7.10 36.95 -28.28
N GLY A 153 -6.44 35.80 -28.09
CA GLY A 153 -5.22 35.69 -27.28
C GLY A 153 -5.46 35.30 -25.82
N GLU A 154 -6.67 34.84 -25.48
CA GLU A 154 -6.98 34.17 -24.22
C GLU A 154 -7.38 32.71 -24.52
N ALA A 155 -6.90 31.76 -23.71
CA ALA A 155 -7.50 30.42 -23.73
C ALA A 155 -8.94 30.53 -23.19
N PRO A 156 -9.90 29.76 -23.72
CA PRO A 156 -11.22 29.67 -23.10
C PRO A 156 -11.03 29.11 -21.68
N LEU A 157 -11.57 29.76 -20.65
CA LEU A 157 -11.55 29.25 -19.26
C LEU A 157 -12.08 27.81 -19.13
N GLU A 158 -12.89 27.36 -20.10
CA GLU A 158 -13.47 26.01 -20.18
C GLU A 158 -12.56 24.97 -20.87
N TYR A 159 -11.36 25.37 -21.31
CA TYR A 159 -10.40 24.46 -21.93
C TYR A 159 -9.65 23.62 -20.90
N TYR A 160 -9.26 24.20 -19.77
CA TYR A 160 -8.50 23.51 -18.73
C TYR A 160 -9.43 22.79 -17.75
N LEU A 161 -9.17 21.50 -17.51
CA LEU A 161 -9.91 20.69 -16.54
C LEU A 161 -9.22 20.65 -15.18
N LEU A 162 -7.88 20.64 -15.19
CA LEU A 162 -7.04 20.49 -14.00
C LEU A 162 -6.06 21.65 -13.89
N ASP A 163 -5.82 22.06 -12.66
CA ASP A 163 -4.92 23.15 -12.28
C ASP A 163 -4.30 22.86 -10.89
N ASP A 164 -3.14 23.45 -10.60
CA ASP A 164 -2.25 23.16 -9.47
C ASP A 164 -2.06 21.65 -9.24
N LEU A 165 -1.61 20.94 -10.30
CA LEU A 165 -1.42 19.49 -10.23
C LEU A 165 -0.21 19.17 -9.33
N GLU A 166 -0.45 18.43 -8.25
CA GLU A 166 0.56 17.99 -7.30
C GLU A 166 0.51 16.47 -7.12
N CYS A 167 1.49 15.78 -7.69
CA CYS A 167 1.67 14.35 -7.53
C CYS A 167 2.77 14.05 -6.48
N SER A 168 2.59 12.96 -5.75
CA SER A 168 3.61 12.34 -4.89
C SER A 168 4.53 11.39 -5.67
N GLY A 169 4.03 10.86 -6.80
CA GLY A 169 4.70 9.90 -7.69
C GLY A 169 4.20 8.46 -7.55
N SER A 170 3.45 8.15 -6.49
CA SER A 170 2.85 6.82 -6.27
C SER A 170 1.46 6.66 -6.87
N GLU A 171 0.85 7.74 -7.37
CA GLU A 171 -0.52 7.72 -7.88
C GLU A 171 -0.66 6.89 -9.15
N ALA A 172 -1.71 6.07 -9.25
CA ALA A 172 -1.95 5.28 -10.45
C ALA A 172 -2.35 6.15 -11.67
N ARG A 173 -2.97 7.32 -11.42
CA ARG A 173 -3.52 8.22 -12.44
C ARG A 173 -3.41 9.69 -12.04
N ILE A 174 -3.46 10.57 -13.04
CA ILE A 174 -3.58 12.02 -12.81
C ILE A 174 -4.99 12.41 -12.32
N PHE A 175 -6.01 11.64 -12.70
CA PHE A 175 -7.42 11.93 -12.41
C PHE A 175 -8.20 10.64 -12.09
N GLY A 176 -9.26 10.76 -11.28
CA GLY A 176 -10.10 9.63 -10.83
C GLY A 176 -9.95 9.23 -9.35
N GLU A 177 -9.98 7.92 -9.09
CA GLU A 177 -9.71 7.30 -7.77
C GLU A 177 -8.20 7.06 -7.61
N ASP A 178 -7.63 7.37 -6.43
CA ASP A 178 -6.18 7.33 -6.17
C ASP A 178 -5.35 8.20 -7.15
N LYS A 179 -5.63 9.50 -7.10
CA LYS A 179 -5.17 10.52 -8.06
C LYS A 179 -4.25 11.56 -7.42
N CYS A 180 -3.55 12.31 -8.26
CA CYS A 180 -2.81 13.49 -7.84
C CYS A 180 -3.76 14.56 -7.25
N LYS A 181 -3.23 15.41 -6.38
CA LYS A 181 -3.97 16.57 -5.88
C LYS A 181 -4.04 17.62 -6.98
N HIS A 182 -5.17 18.31 -7.06
CA HIS A 182 -5.43 19.40 -8.00
C HIS A 182 -6.59 20.26 -7.46
N LEU A 183 -6.81 21.45 -8.02
CA LEU A 183 -7.99 22.27 -7.72
C LEU A 183 -9.30 21.57 -8.13
N GLN A 184 -10.48 22.11 -7.81
CA GLN A 184 -11.71 21.42 -8.21
C GLN A 184 -11.81 21.32 -9.74
N ARG A 185 -12.51 20.30 -10.23
CA ARG A 185 -12.69 20.04 -11.67
C ARG A 185 -13.16 21.31 -12.39
N GLY A 186 -12.36 21.81 -13.33
CA GLY A 186 -12.63 23.01 -14.12
C GLY A 186 -12.33 24.35 -13.44
N GLU A 187 -11.88 24.37 -12.18
CA GLU A 187 -11.33 25.57 -11.55
C GLU A 187 -9.91 25.80 -12.05
N ASN A 188 -9.67 26.92 -12.73
CA ASN A 188 -8.35 27.30 -13.22
C ASN A 188 -8.24 28.83 -13.43
N ASN A 189 -7.01 29.35 -13.47
CA ASN A 189 -6.72 30.74 -13.86
C ASN A 189 -5.80 30.87 -15.07
N CYS A 190 -5.85 29.89 -15.97
CA CYS A 190 -4.79 29.64 -16.94
C CYS A 190 -5.02 30.29 -18.31
N GLY A 191 -3.93 30.79 -18.90
CA GLY A 191 -3.84 31.48 -20.17
C GLY A 191 -3.55 30.57 -21.36
N ALA A 192 -3.36 31.19 -22.53
CA ALA A 192 -3.19 30.49 -23.81
C ALA A 192 -1.87 29.74 -23.95
N ASP A 193 -0.89 30.06 -23.12
CA ASP A 193 0.46 29.48 -23.11
C ASP A 193 0.77 28.70 -21.84
N GLU A 194 -0.23 28.36 -21.03
CA GLU A 194 -0.07 27.68 -19.72
C GLU A 194 -0.49 26.21 -19.78
N ALA A 195 -0.33 25.55 -20.93
CA ALA A 195 -0.66 24.13 -21.03
C ALA A 195 0.51 23.24 -20.60
N PHE A 196 0.18 22.24 -19.78
CA PHE A 196 1.09 21.19 -19.40
C PHE A 196 1.23 20.13 -20.49
N GLY A 197 2.45 19.64 -20.66
CA GLY A 197 2.77 18.51 -21.51
C GLY A 197 3.89 17.68 -20.94
N VAL A 198 4.20 16.59 -21.63
CA VAL A 198 5.24 15.66 -21.18
C VAL A 198 6.05 15.16 -22.37
N ALA A 199 7.31 14.83 -22.09
CA ALA A 199 8.13 13.99 -22.95
C ALA A 199 8.44 12.69 -22.19
N CYS A 200 7.95 11.58 -22.71
CA CYS A 200 8.19 10.25 -22.16
C CYS A 200 9.42 9.62 -22.82
N GLU A 201 10.08 8.68 -22.14
CA GLU A 201 11.36 8.15 -22.58
C GLU A 201 11.23 6.89 -23.44
N ALA A 202 10.69 5.81 -22.88
CA ALA A 202 10.49 4.56 -23.59
C ALA A 202 9.04 4.09 -23.40
N ALA A 203 8.44 3.53 -24.45
CA ALA A 203 7.26 2.69 -24.31
C ALA A 203 7.59 1.63 -23.28
N THR A 204 6.83 1.55 -22.19
CA THR A 204 6.94 0.41 -21.30
C THR A 204 6.31 -0.75 -22.07
N SER A 205 7.16 -1.57 -22.70
CA SER A 205 6.81 -2.97 -22.98
C SER A 205 6.85 -3.82 -21.71
N ASN A 206 6.86 -3.17 -20.54
CA ASN A 206 6.83 -3.76 -19.23
C ASN A 206 5.55 -3.29 -18.54
N ASN A 207 4.53 -4.12 -18.47
CA ASN A 207 3.39 -3.82 -17.62
C ASN A 207 3.76 -4.26 -16.20
N ASP A 208 3.59 -3.39 -15.20
CA ASP A 208 3.88 -3.80 -13.82
C ASP A 208 3.09 -5.08 -13.48
N ALA A 209 3.78 -6.07 -12.91
CA ALA A 209 3.19 -7.34 -12.54
C ALA A 209 2.10 -7.09 -11.49
N VAL A 210 0.85 -7.32 -11.87
CA VAL A 210 -0.31 -7.09 -11.01
C VAL A 210 -0.73 -8.37 -10.29
N GLY A 211 -1.26 -8.24 -9.07
CA GLY A 211 -1.78 -9.36 -8.31
C GLY A 211 -1.23 -9.43 -6.90
N GLN A 212 -1.79 -10.32 -6.10
CA GLN A 212 -1.43 -10.42 -4.69
C GLN A 212 -0.56 -11.65 -4.46
N ILE A 213 0.55 -11.43 -3.77
CA ILE A 213 1.33 -12.50 -3.16
C ILE A 213 0.83 -12.74 -1.74
N ALA A 214 0.56 -14.01 -1.41
CA ALA A 214 0.05 -14.40 -0.11
C ALA A 214 1.16 -15.08 0.70
N VAL A 215 1.33 -14.66 1.95
CA VAL A 215 2.18 -15.37 2.91
C VAL A 215 1.32 -16.38 3.67
N ARG A 216 1.57 -17.67 3.46
CA ARG A 216 0.80 -18.77 4.07
C ARG A 216 1.54 -19.31 5.29
N GLY A 217 0.82 -19.41 6.41
CA GLY A 217 1.28 -19.99 7.66
C GLY A 217 0.12 -20.57 8.44
N THR A 218 0.42 -21.37 9.45
CA THR A 218 -0.60 -21.88 10.38
C THR A 218 -0.94 -20.87 11.47
N GLU A 219 0.04 -20.04 11.87
CA GLU A 219 -0.04 -19.08 12.98
C GLU A 219 0.99 -17.95 12.78
N THR A 220 0.85 -16.83 13.50
CA THR A 220 1.78 -15.68 13.49
C THR A 220 2.66 -15.66 14.74
N LYS A 221 3.41 -16.75 14.94
CA LYS A 221 4.14 -17.04 16.18
C LYS A 221 5.62 -17.29 15.93
N THR A 222 6.51 -16.83 16.82
CA THR A 222 7.96 -17.11 16.74
C THR A 222 8.22 -18.62 16.56
N GLY A 223 9.15 -18.96 15.65
CA GLY A 223 9.49 -20.35 15.32
C GLY A 223 8.57 -21.02 14.28
N VAL A 224 7.43 -20.41 13.93
CA VAL A 224 6.57 -20.91 12.85
C VAL A 224 7.19 -20.60 11.50
N THR A 225 7.15 -21.58 10.59
CA THR A 225 7.57 -21.41 9.20
C THR A 225 6.40 -20.95 8.35
N VAL A 226 6.59 -19.87 7.61
CA VAL A 226 5.68 -19.36 6.59
C VAL A 226 6.26 -19.55 5.20
N THR A 227 5.39 -19.70 4.21
CA THR A 227 5.75 -19.92 2.81
C THR A 227 5.01 -18.92 1.93
N VAL A 228 5.70 -18.38 0.94
CA VAL A 228 5.14 -17.46 -0.04
C VAL A 228 4.37 -18.23 -1.11
N ASP A 229 3.16 -17.79 -1.39
CA ASP A 229 2.34 -18.23 -2.51
C ASP A 229 2.19 -17.06 -3.49
N HIS A 230 2.90 -17.17 -4.62
CA HIS A 230 2.90 -16.19 -5.70
C HIS A 230 2.08 -16.64 -6.92
N SER A 231 1.21 -17.64 -6.75
CA SER A 231 0.28 -18.08 -7.81
C SER A 231 -0.70 -16.98 -8.24
N GLY A 232 -0.94 -16.00 -7.36
CA GLY A 232 -1.82 -14.86 -7.59
C GLY A 232 -1.22 -13.69 -8.37
N ILE A 233 0.09 -13.71 -8.65
CA ILE A 233 0.69 -12.73 -9.58
C ILE A 233 0.07 -12.97 -10.97
N THR A 234 -0.09 -11.95 -11.78
CA THR A 234 -0.46 -12.03 -13.18
C THR A 234 0.31 -10.97 -13.92
N ASP A 235 0.76 -11.31 -15.11
CA ASP A 235 1.53 -10.38 -15.92
C ASP A 235 1.06 -10.45 -17.36
N GLU A 236 1.00 -9.30 -18.03
CA GLU A 236 0.42 -9.21 -19.38
C GLU A 236 1.43 -9.54 -20.48
N ASP A 237 2.71 -9.26 -20.25
CA ASP A 237 3.85 -9.59 -21.13
C ASP A 237 4.47 -10.95 -20.78
N GLY A 238 4.49 -11.36 -19.52
CA GLY A 238 4.83 -12.74 -19.16
C GLY A 238 5.39 -12.91 -17.75
N LYS A 239 5.59 -14.17 -17.35
CA LYS A 239 6.28 -14.48 -16.09
C LYS A 239 7.50 -15.32 -16.39
N PRO A 240 8.54 -15.27 -15.54
CA PRO A 240 9.67 -16.18 -15.68
C PRO A 240 9.16 -17.62 -15.78
N ALA A 241 9.58 -18.32 -16.85
CA ALA A 241 9.19 -19.71 -17.09
C ALA A 241 9.73 -20.68 -16.03
N GLU A 242 10.79 -20.28 -15.31
CA GLU A 242 11.41 -21.04 -14.25
C GLU A 242 11.13 -20.43 -12.87
N GLU A 243 10.65 -21.25 -11.95
CA GLU A 243 10.35 -20.88 -10.55
C GLU A 243 11.59 -20.39 -9.77
N GLY A 244 12.80 -20.67 -10.28
CA GLY A 244 14.07 -20.21 -9.69
C GLY A 244 14.46 -18.77 -10.05
N SER A 245 13.73 -18.09 -10.94
CA SER A 245 14.03 -16.72 -11.36
C SER A 245 13.45 -15.65 -10.42
N PHE A 246 12.64 -16.05 -9.43
CA PHE A 246 12.12 -15.15 -8.41
C PHE A 246 13.18 -14.90 -7.32
N ALA A 247 13.50 -13.63 -7.09
CA ALA A 247 14.32 -13.19 -5.97
C ALA A 247 13.41 -12.76 -4.81
N TYR A 248 13.53 -13.45 -3.67
CA TYR A 248 12.73 -13.18 -2.49
C TYR A 248 13.50 -12.29 -1.51
N GLN A 249 12.78 -11.43 -0.79
CA GLN A 249 13.32 -10.67 0.33
C GLN A 249 12.24 -10.50 1.39
N TRP A 250 12.49 -11.02 2.60
CA TRP A 250 11.64 -10.78 3.76
C TRP A 250 11.98 -9.43 4.41
N ILE A 251 10.95 -8.72 4.85
CA ILE A 251 11.02 -7.36 5.37
C ILE A 251 10.26 -7.33 6.70
N ARG A 252 10.89 -6.78 7.74
CA ARG A 252 10.25 -6.48 9.01
C ARG A 252 9.65 -5.08 8.95
N VAL A 253 8.44 -4.94 9.45
CA VAL A 253 7.72 -3.66 9.58
C VAL A 253 7.47 -3.41 11.05
N ASP A 254 8.02 -2.32 11.57
CA ASP A 254 7.86 -1.97 12.98
C ASP A 254 6.52 -1.29 13.28
N VAL A 255 6.24 -1.02 14.57
CA VAL A 255 5.02 -0.33 15.02
C VAL A 255 4.87 1.11 14.50
N ALA A 256 5.95 1.70 13.98
CA ALA A 256 5.96 3.00 13.32
C ALA A 256 5.91 2.87 11.78
N TYR A 257 5.64 1.67 11.27
CA TYR A 257 5.60 1.32 9.85
C TYR A 257 6.92 1.48 9.10
N ASN A 258 8.06 1.52 9.81
CA ASN A 258 9.36 1.51 9.15
C ASN A 258 9.67 0.12 8.64
N GLU A 259 10.14 0.05 7.40
CA GLU A 259 10.53 -1.19 6.74
C GLU A 259 12.03 -1.44 6.84
N THR A 260 12.41 -2.64 7.25
CA THR A 260 13.80 -3.07 7.29
C THR A 260 13.94 -4.46 6.67
N GLU A 261 14.78 -4.58 5.65
CA GLU A 261 15.12 -5.88 5.06
C GLU A 261 15.79 -6.79 6.11
N ILE A 262 15.33 -8.03 6.20
CA ILE A 262 15.88 -9.02 7.12
C ILE A 262 17.10 -9.66 6.44
N PRO A 263 18.33 -9.47 6.95
CA PRO A 263 19.54 -9.92 6.27
C PRO A 263 19.56 -11.44 6.09
N GLY A 264 19.78 -11.89 4.85
CA GLY A 264 19.87 -13.31 4.49
C GLY A 264 18.52 -14.04 4.39
N ALA A 265 17.40 -13.36 4.65
CA ALA A 265 16.07 -13.92 4.46
C ALA A 265 15.62 -13.77 3.01
N ALA A 266 16.26 -14.54 2.11
CA ALA A 266 16.07 -14.46 0.66
C ALA A 266 15.44 -15.72 0.03
N ASN A 267 14.78 -16.55 0.86
CA ASN A 267 14.10 -17.76 0.41
C ASN A 267 12.58 -17.54 0.33
N SER A 268 11.90 -18.39 -0.44
CA SER A 268 10.42 -18.44 -0.49
C SER A 268 9.76 -18.86 0.83
N THR A 269 10.55 -19.28 1.82
CA THR A 269 10.13 -19.63 3.17
C THR A 269 10.87 -18.79 4.21
N TYR A 270 10.21 -18.48 5.32
CA TYR A 270 10.82 -17.81 6.46
C TYR A 270 10.32 -18.39 7.77
N VAL A 271 11.22 -18.44 8.76
CA VAL A 271 10.89 -18.83 10.13
C VAL A 271 10.88 -17.56 10.95
N PHE A 272 9.75 -17.22 11.56
CA PHE A 272 9.67 -16.05 12.44
C PHE A 272 10.71 -16.13 13.55
N GLN A 273 11.48 -15.07 13.71
CA GLN A 273 12.54 -14.94 14.70
C GLN A 273 12.05 -14.15 15.91
N SER A 274 12.74 -14.25 17.04
CA SER A 274 12.42 -13.44 18.22
C SER A 274 12.51 -11.94 17.97
N ALA A 275 13.37 -11.51 17.04
CA ALA A 275 13.47 -10.12 16.61
C ALA A 275 12.24 -9.62 15.84
N ASP A 276 11.35 -10.52 15.40
CA ASP A 276 10.11 -10.15 14.73
C ASP A 276 8.94 -9.98 15.71
N GLU A 277 9.10 -10.36 16.98
CA GLU A 277 8.06 -10.24 18.00
C GLU A 277 7.59 -8.78 18.13
N GLU A 278 6.28 -8.60 18.28
CA GLU A 278 5.59 -7.29 18.30
C GLU A 278 5.69 -6.48 17.01
N ASN A 279 6.34 -7.02 15.97
CA ASN A 279 6.44 -6.43 14.64
C ASN A 279 5.62 -7.25 13.62
N TRP A 280 5.50 -6.72 12.41
CA TRP A 280 4.93 -7.42 11.27
C TRP A 280 6.03 -7.82 10.30
N VAL A 281 5.74 -8.82 9.48
CA VAL A 281 6.65 -9.27 8.43
C VAL A 281 5.90 -9.30 7.10
N LYS A 282 6.56 -8.84 6.04
CA LYS A 282 6.08 -8.99 4.66
C LYS A 282 7.17 -9.53 3.75
N MET A 283 6.73 -10.03 2.61
CA MET A 283 7.57 -10.52 1.52
C MET A 283 7.52 -9.55 0.34
N ARG A 284 8.68 -9.33 -0.26
CA ARG A 284 8.87 -8.69 -1.57
C ARG A 284 9.51 -9.68 -2.54
N ILE A 285 8.93 -9.83 -3.71
CA ILE A 285 9.48 -10.65 -4.79
C ILE A 285 9.90 -9.73 -5.92
N ARG A 286 11.14 -9.87 -6.38
CA ARG A 286 11.65 -9.25 -7.61
C ARG A 286 11.89 -10.32 -8.66
N PHE A 287 11.60 -10.05 -9.92
CA PHE A 287 11.90 -10.99 -11.01
C PHE A 287 12.12 -10.25 -12.32
N THR A 288 12.62 -10.98 -13.31
CA THR A 288 12.70 -10.49 -14.69
C THR A 288 11.82 -11.40 -15.55
N ASP A 289 10.94 -10.82 -16.36
CA ASP A 289 10.07 -11.57 -17.27
C ASP A 289 10.88 -12.20 -18.44
N ASP A 290 10.19 -12.84 -19.39
CA ASP A 290 10.80 -13.41 -20.59
C ASP A 290 11.12 -12.39 -21.69
N GLU A 291 10.77 -11.11 -21.48
CA GLU A 291 11.09 -9.97 -22.35
C GLU A 291 12.22 -9.07 -21.77
N ASP A 292 12.87 -9.51 -20.68
CA ASP A 292 14.00 -8.85 -19.99
C ASP A 292 13.61 -7.58 -19.20
N ASN A 293 12.35 -7.47 -18.81
CA ASN A 293 11.86 -6.38 -17.98
C ASN A 293 11.88 -6.73 -16.48
N SER A 294 12.20 -5.76 -15.63
CA SER A 294 12.34 -5.97 -14.17
C SER A 294 11.06 -5.63 -13.42
N GLU A 295 10.59 -6.60 -12.63
CA GLU A 295 9.32 -6.56 -11.91
C GLU A 295 9.46 -6.70 -10.40
N GLU A 296 8.52 -6.12 -9.65
CA GLU A 296 8.46 -6.20 -8.19
C GLU A 296 7.02 -6.26 -7.64
N VAL A 297 6.75 -7.24 -6.78
CA VAL A 297 5.46 -7.37 -6.07
C VAL A 297 5.69 -7.57 -4.58
N THR A 298 4.90 -6.87 -3.76
CA THR A 298 4.96 -6.95 -2.29
C THR A 298 3.65 -7.50 -1.71
N SER A 299 3.74 -8.28 -0.65
CA SER A 299 2.59 -8.86 0.08
C SER A 299 2.08 -7.90 1.13
N PHE A 300 0.85 -8.15 1.60
CA PHE A 300 0.37 -7.57 2.85
C PHE A 300 1.21 -8.02 4.04
N GLU A 301 1.21 -7.20 5.08
CA GLU A 301 1.85 -7.47 6.36
C GLU A 301 1.18 -8.66 7.07
N VAL A 302 2.00 -9.59 7.56
CA VAL A 302 1.60 -10.69 8.43
C VAL A 302 2.07 -10.40 9.84
N GLY A 303 1.12 -10.29 10.77
CA GLY A 303 1.42 -10.06 12.17
C GLY A 303 0.30 -9.35 12.94
N PRO A 304 0.59 -8.87 14.16
CA PRO A 304 1.92 -8.87 14.78
C PRO A 304 2.40 -10.31 15.10
N ILE A 305 3.71 -10.54 15.04
CA ILE A 305 4.29 -11.82 15.45
C ILE A 305 4.34 -11.86 16.97
N TYR A 306 3.82 -12.93 17.57
CA TYR A 306 3.81 -13.10 19.02
C TYR A 306 4.80 -14.17 19.49
N PRO A 307 5.35 -14.02 20.71
CA PRO A 307 6.28 -14.99 21.27
C PRO A 307 5.60 -16.34 21.58
N ASP A 308 6.38 -17.43 21.57
CA ASP A 308 5.93 -18.73 22.07
C ASP A 308 6.04 -18.82 23.59
N LEU A 309 5.14 -18.13 24.29
CA LEU A 309 5.14 -18.07 25.74
C LEU A 309 3.81 -18.56 26.32
N PRO A 310 3.86 -19.27 27.47
CA PRO A 310 2.65 -19.60 28.22
C PRO A 310 2.02 -18.35 28.84
N ASP A 311 0.74 -18.45 29.18
CA ASP A 311 0.02 -17.41 29.95
C ASP A 311 0.76 -17.05 31.23
N GLY A 312 0.79 -15.76 31.53
CA GLY A 312 1.38 -15.24 32.75
C GLY A 312 2.90 -15.11 32.71
N SER A 313 3.55 -15.38 31.57
CA SER A 313 5.00 -15.15 31.42
C SER A 313 5.34 -13.69 31.68
N LEU A 314 6.44 -13.44 32.42
CA LEU A 314 6.87 -12.09 32.77
C LEU A 314 8.10 -11.65 31.97
N ARG A 315 8.20 -10.35 31.72
CA ARG A 315 9.44 -9.69 31.30
C ARG A 315 9.67 -8.38 32.05
N LEU A 316 10.93 -7.98 32.14
CA LEU A 316 11.33 -6.67 32.64
C LEU A 316 11.55 -5.70 31.49
N ILE A 317 10.93 -4.54 31.58
CA ILE A 317 11.16 -3.40 30.71
C ILE A 317 11.98 -2.38 31.47
N SER A 318 13.11 -1.98 30.90
CA SER A 318 14.00 -1.03 31.55
C SER A 318 13.31 0.32 31.76
N THR A 319 13.46 0.87 32.96
CA THR A 319 12.90 2.18 33.35
C THR A 319 14.02 3.19 33.51
N THR A 320 13.69 4.48 33.42
CA THR A 320 14.64 5.56 33.72
C THR A 320 14.06 6.44 34.82
N ASP A 321 14.80 6.60 35.90
CA ASP A 321 14.43 7.49 37.00
C ASP A 321 14.54 8.94 36.51
N THR A 322 13.40 9.62 36.44
CA THR A 322 13.31 11.01 35.97
C THR A 322 14.05 12.02 36.87
N SER A 323 14.34 11.67 38.12
CA SER A 323 15.02 12.55 39.08
C SER A 323 16.54 12.46 39.00
N THR A 324 17.07 11.26 38.74
CA THR A 324 18.52 10.99 38.66
C THR A 324 19.02 10.87 37.23
N GLY A 325 18.14 10.55 36.28
CA GLY A 325 18.47 10.19 34.90
C GLY A 325 19.09 8.79 34.77
N GLU A 326 19.10 8.00 35.84
CA GLU A 326 19.67 6.65 35.83
C GLU A 326 18.69 5.63 35.23
N THR A 327 19.23 4.76 34.37
CA THR A 327 18.48 3.68 33.74
C THR A 327 18.59 2.41 34.58
N SER A 328 17.49 1.68 34.74
CA SER A 328 17.41 0.45 35.52
C SER A 328 18.33 -0.64 34.95
N GLY A 329 18.86 -1.49 35.84
CA GLY A 329 19.75 -2.59 35.46
C GLY A 329 19.00 -3.78 34.85
N SER A 330 19.72 -4.83 34.44
CA SER A 330 19.13 -6.05 33.88
C SER A 330 18.19 -6.81 34.82
N SER A 331 18.22 -6.48 36.11
CA SER A 331 17.44 -7.11 37.17
C SER A 331 16.41 -6.15 37.77
N SER A 332 16.19 -4.98 37.17
CA SER A 332 15.18 -4.03 37.64
C SER A 332 14.44 -3.35 36.50
N GLY A 333 13.17 -3.05 36.72
CA GLY A 333 12.34 -2.39 35.72
C GLY A 333 10.85 -2.60 35.94
N MET A 334 10.08 -2.09 34.99
CA MET A 334 8.63 -2.27 34.92
C MET A 334 8.33 -3.72 34.50
N LEU A 335 7.31 -4.31 35.10
CA LEU A 335 6.85 -5.63 34.70
C LEU A 335 5.82 -5.54 33.57
N GLU A 336 5.97 -6.42 32.59
CA GLU A 336 4.88 -6.76 31.67
C GLU A 336 4.57 -8.26 31.79
N ILE A 337 3.30 -8.60 31.68
CA ILE A 337 2.78 -9.97 31.74
C ILE A 337 2.16 -10.35 30.41
N PHE A 338 2.49 -11.55 29.91
CA PHE A 338 2.00 -12.03 28.63
C PHE A 338 0.63 -12.71 28.79
N ASP A 339 -0.35 -12.20 28.05
CA ASP A 339 -1.67 -12.80 27.87
C ASP A 339 -1.68 -13.58 26.54
N ASN A 340 -1.64 -14.89 26.63
CA ASN A 340 -1.66 -15.83 25.51
C ASN A 340 -3.07 -16.01 24.93
N GLU A 341 -4.14 -15.56 25.59
CA GLU A 341 -5.47 -15.50 24.97
C GLU A 341 -5.53 -14.34 23.98
N THR A 342 -5.06 -13.15 24.38
CA THR A 342 -5.05 -11.97 23.50
C THR A 342 -3.78 -11.79 22.68
N LYS A 343 -2.73 -12.60 22.91
CA LYS A 343 -1.40 -12.53 22.28
C LYS A 343 -0.71 -11.18 22.51
N GLN A 344 -0.88 -10.59 23.69
CA GLN A 344 -0.38 -9.26 24.01
C GLN A 344 0.36 -9.23 25.34
N TRP A 345 1.39 -8.39 25.40
CA TRP A 345 1.96 -7.94 26.67
C TRP A 345 1.03 -6.93 27.33
N LYS A 346 0.81 -7.09 28.62
CA LYS A 346 -0.09 -6.28 29.46
C LYS A 346 0.67 -5.74 30.66
N GLY A 347 0.15 -4.65 31.22
CA GLY A 347 0.64 -4.10 32.48
C GLY A 347 0.13 -4.90 33.69
N ILE A 348 0.81 -4.73 34.82
CA ILE A 348 0.33 -5.10 36.16
C ILE A 348 0.16 -3.79 36.92
N CYS A 349 -0.98 -3.60 37.60
CA CYS A 349 -1.20 -2.40 38.39
C CYS A 349 -0.41 -2.45 39.69
N ASP A 350 0.06 -1.29 40.16
CA ASP A 350 0.78 -1.15 41.42
C ASP A 350 -0.12 -0.97 42.66
N ASP A 351 -1.44 -0.95 42.51
CA ASP A 351 -2.37 -0.95 43.64
C ASP A 351 -2.22 -2.25 44.45
N GLY A 352 -1.90 -2.08 45.73
CA GLY A 352 -1.56 -3.19 46.62
C GLY A 352 -0.19 -3.82 46.40
N TRP A 353 0.62 -3.33 45.45
CA TRP A 353 1.91 -3.94 45.08
C TRP A 353 2.99 -3.76 46.15
N GLY A 354 3.35 -4.87 46.81
CA GLY A 354 4.24 -4.92 47.95
C GLY A 354 5.40 -5.90 47.80
N THR A 355 6.06 -6.18 48.92
CA THR A 355 7.28 -7.00 48.97
C THR A 355 7.00 -8.44 48.56
N GLU A 356 5.90 -9.02 49.03
CA GLU A 356 5.50 -10.39 48.73
C GLU A 356 5.23 -10.60 47.24
N GLU A 357 4.56 -9.65 46.57
CA GLU A 357 4.31 -9.67 45.13
C GLU A 357 5.62 -9.56 44.35
N ALA A 358 6.49 -8.63 44.75
CA ALA A 358 7.79 -8.43 44.12
C ALA A 358 8.69 -9.67 44.23
N GLU A 359 8.69 -10.35 45.38
CA GLU A 359 9.43 -11.60 45.58
C GLU A 359 8.92 -12.73 44.68
N VAL A 360 7.59 -12.88 44.55
CA VAL A 360 6.99 -13.85 43.63
C VAL A 360 7.35 -13.52 42.18
N ALA A 361 7.27 -12.26 41.77
CA ALA A 361 7.64 -11.81 40.43
C ALA A 361 9.11 -12.09 40.09
N CYS A 362 10.04 -11.71 40.98
CA CYS A 362 11.46 -11.95 40.80
C CYS A 362 11.78 -13.44 40.74
N LYS A 363 11.16 -14.25 41.61
CA LYS A 363 11.29 -15.71 41.57
C LYS A 363 10.77 -16.31 40.26
N GLN A 364 9.63 -15.81 39.76
CA GLN A 364 9.07 -16.24 38.48
C GLN A 364 9.99 -15.90 37.30
N LEU A 365 10.69 -14.76 37.36
CA LEU A 365 11.74 -14.37 36.40
C LEU A 365 13.06 -15.16 36.54
N GLY A 366 13.15 -16.09 37.51
CA GLY A 366 14.36 -16.86 37.79
C GLY A 366 15.43 -16.08 38.57
N LEU A 367 15.05 -14.98 39.21
CA LEU A 367 15.89 -14.14 40.05
C LEU A 367 15.56 -14.37 41.54
N SER A 368 16.28 -13.70 42.44
CA SER A 368 16.05 -13.79 43.89
C SER A 368 15.77 -12.43 44.52
N GLY A 369 15.28 -12.45 45.76
CA GLY A 369 14.83 -11.23 46.46
C GLY A 369 13.62 -10.62 45.76
N GLY A 370 13.39 -9.33 46.01
CA GLY A 370 12.32 -8.57 45.38
C GLY A 370 12.04 -7.30 46.15
N THR A 371 12.22 -6.15 45.51
CA THR A 371 11.76 -4.86 46.03
C THR A 371 10.71 -4.33 45.06
N ALA A 372 9.53 -3.99 45.59
CA ALA A 372 8.46 -3.39 44.83
C ALA A 372 8.84 -2.00 44.32
N GLU A 373 8.66 -1.78 43.02
CA GLU A 373 8.70 -0.47 42.40
C GLU A 373 7.27 -0.10 41.98
N THR A 374 6.85 1.11 42.30
CA THR A 374 5.48 1.61 42.08
C THR A 374 5.53 2.97 41.38
N ASN A 375 4.38 3.47 40.96
CA ASN A 375 4.18 4.75 40.26
C ASN A 375 5.02 4.84 38.98
N ILE A 376 5.22 3.70 38.29
CA ILE A 376 5.97 3.67 37.05
C ILE A 376 5.08 4.17 35.92
N ILE A 377 5.67 4.97 35.04
CA ILE A 377 4.98 5.63 33.94
C ILE A 377 5.65 5.21 32.63
N ARG A 378 4.85 4.84 31.62
CA ARG A 378 5.36 4.61 30.25
C ARG A 378 5.31 5.90 29.45
N ILE A 379 6.49 6.47 29.17
CA ILE A 379 6.64 7.69 28.37
C ILE A 379 7.04 7.32 26.94
N GLY A 380 6.40 7.91 25.94
CA GLY A 380 6.76 7.73 24.52
C GLY A 380 6.28 6.41 23.90
N LEU A 381 5.52 5.60 24.64
CA LEU A 381 4.90 4.36 24.16
C LEU A 381 3.38 4.41 24.42
N PRO A 382 2.55 3.77 23.57
CA PRO A 382 1.11 3.65 23.82
C PRO A 382 0.84 2.96 25.17
N PRO A 383 -0.12 3.42 25.99
CA PRO A 383 -0.45 2.76 27.26
C PRO A 383 -0.79 1.28 27.07
N LEU A 384 -0.38 0.44 28.01
CA LEU A 384 -0.82 -0.94 28.07
C LEU A 384 -2.15 -1.03 28.79
N LEU A 385 -2.93 -2.05 28.45
CA LEU A 385 -4.03 -2.50 29.27
C LEU A 385 -3.47 -3.32 30.44
N PHE A 386 -4.10 -3.22 31.60
CA PHE A 386 -3.75 -4.01 32.78
C PHE A 386 -4.40 -5.40 32.71
N LEU A 387 -3.62 -6.44 33.03
CA LEU A 387 -4.13 -7.80 33.17
C LEU A 387 -4.42 -8.15 34.63
N LEU A 388 -3.60 -7.65 35.55
CA LEU A 388 -3.70 -7.91 36.98
C LEU A 388 -3.77 -6.58 37.75
N ASP A 389 -4.53 -6.60 38.82
CA ASP A 389 -4.78 -5.48 39.75
C ASP A 389 -5.13 -6.02 41.13
N ASP A 390 -4.89 -5.23 42.19
CA ASP A 390 -4.99 -5.60 43.60
C ASP A 390 -4.30 -6.94 43.88
N VAL A 391 -3.07 -7.11 43.40
CA VAL A 391 -2.33 -8.37 43.56
C VAL A 391 -1.94 -8.54 45.03
N ASP A 392 -2.40 -9.62 45.65
CA ASP A 392 -2.20 -9.95 47.07
C ASP A 392 -1.65 -11.37 47.18
N CYS A 393 -0.32 -11.46 47.27
CA CYS A 393 0.45 -12.70 47.34
C CYS A 393 0.73 -13.10 48.80
N GLY A 394 0.72 -14.40 49.08
CA GLY A 394 1.19 -14.96 50.35
C GLY A 394 2.72 -15.17 50.41
N GLY A 395 3.44 -14.94 49.30
CA GLY A 395 4.89 -15.13 49.14
C GLY A 395 5.32 -16.58 48.84
N THR A 396 4.39 -17.52 48.71
CA THR A 396 4.69 -18.95 48.45
C THR A 396 4.40 -19.37 47.02
N GLU A 397 3.66 -18.54 46.31
CA GLU A 397 3.24 -18.69 44.92
C GLU A 397 4.46 -18.83 44.01
N THR A 398 4.23 -19.43 42.85
CA THR A 398 5.26 -19.60 41.83
C THR A 398 5.06 -18.67 40.64
N MET A 399 3.84 -18.18 40.46
CA MET A 399 3.47 -17.25 39.41
C MET A 399 2.52 -16.19 39.97
N LEU A 400 2.62 -14.95 39.49
CA LEU A 400 1.81 -13.83 40.00
C LEU A 400 0.30 -14.04 39.85
N PHE A 401 -0.14 -14.70 38.78
CA PHE A 401 -1.56 -14.99 38.54
C PHE A 401 -2.18 -16.01 39.52
N GLU A 402 -1.38 -16.64 40.41
CA GLU A 402 -1.85 -17.55 41.45
C GLU A 402 -2.21 -16.80 42.74
N CYS A 403 -1.70 -15.57 42.88
CA CYS A 403 -2.00 -14.70 44.00
C CYS A 403 -3.46 -14.22 43.95
N GLY A 404 -3.98 -13.71 45.07
CA GLY A 404 -5.25 -12.98 45.04
C GLY A 404 -5.14 -11.79 44.09
N HIS A 405 -6.19 -11.51 43.31
CA HIS A 405 -6.25 -10.35 42.42
C HIS A 405 -7.71 -10.00 42.10
N ALA A 406 -7.97 -8.77 41.63
CA ALA A 406 -9.33 -8.28 41.32
C ALA A 406 -10.05 -9.06 40.19
N GLY A 407 -9.28 -9.71 39.32
CA GLY A 407 -9.74 -10.53 38.20
C GLY A 407 -8.96 -10.21 36.93
N PHE A 408 -8.86 -11.16 36.00
CA PHE A 408 -8.12 -10.94 34.76
C PHE A 408 -8.75 -9.82 33.92
N GLY A 409 -7.95 -8.79 33.59
CA GLY A 409 -8.37 -7.64 32.81
C GLY A 409 -9.32 -6.69 33.54
N VAL A 410 -9.52 -6.87 34.86
CA VAL A 410 -10.33 -5.98 35.70
C VAL A 410 -9.37 -5.08 36.46
N SER A 411 -9.41 -3.78 36.16
CA SER A 411 -8.60 -2.78 36.83
C SER A 411 -9.24 -1.39 36.74
N ASP A 412 -9.04 -0.53 37.73
CA ASP A 412 -9.35 0.90 37.68
C ASP A 412 -8.11 1.80 37.56
N CYS A 413 -6.94 1.18 37.37
CA CYS A 413 -5.67 1.86 37.22
C CYS A 413 -5.50 2.58 35.89
N THR A 414 -4.68 3.61 35.94
CA THR A 414 -4.34 4.50 34.84
C THR A 414 -2.91 4.25 34.36
N SER A 415 -2.51 4.91 33.27
CA SER A 415 -1.18 4.72 32.66
C SER A 415 0.03 5.19 33.50
N TRP A 416 -0.18 5.54 34.77
CA TRP A 416 0.81 6.04 35.72
C TRP A 416 1.05 5.09 36.90
N GLU A 417 0.35 3.95 36.88
CA GLU A 417 0.20 3.00 38.00
C GLU A 417 0.73 1.62 37.59
N TYR A 418 1.86 1.58 36.86
CA TYR A 418 2.51 0.30 36.52
C TYR A 418 3.38 -0.20 37.66
N ALA A 419 3.26 -1.49 37.95
CA ALA A 419 4.12 -2.21 38.86
C ALA A 419 5.47 -2.56 38.22
N GLY A 420 6.52 -2.54 39.03
CA GLY A 420 7.84 -3.02 38.68
C GLY A 420 8.54 -3.65 39.86
N VAL A 421 9.77 -4.09 39.62
CA VAL A 421 10.60 -4.71 40.66
C VAL A 421 12.06 -4.33 40.50
N THR A 422 12.78 -4.37 41.62
CA THR A 422 14.21 -4.54 41.67
C THR A 422 14.53 -5.91 42.28
N CYS A 423 15.11 -6.80 41.48
CA CYS A 423 15.52 -8.14 41.87
C CYS A 423 17.04 -8.22 42.12
N GLU A 424 17.45 -9.25 42.85
CA GLU A 424 18.86 -9.62 43.04
C GLU A 424 19.29 -10.65 42.00
N ALA A 425 20.59 -10.69 41.67
CA ALA A 425 21.13 -11.71 40.78
C ALA A 425 20.87 -13.11 41.36
N ALA A 426 20.51 -14.05 40.47
CA ALA A 426 20.21 -15.42 40.86
C ALA A 426 21.32 -15.97 41.76
N SER A 427 20.94 -16.40 42.97
CA SER A 427 21.87 -17.13 43.83
C SER A 427 22.20 -18.45 43.15
N ASP A 428 23.41 -18.55 42.56
CA ASP A 428 23.98 -19.85 42.20
C ASP A 428 23.99 -20.68 43.49
N SER A 429 23.08 -21.66 43.57
CA SER A 429 23.07 -22.64 44.64
C SER A 429 24.38 -23.42 44.56
N GLN A 430 25.32 -23.03 45.40
CA GLN A 430 26.65 -23.62 45.56
C GLN A 430 26.58 -24.98 46.25
#